data_AF-A0A527GIT5-F1
#
_entry.id   AF-A0A527GIT5-F1
#
_cell.length_a   1.000
_cell.length_b   1.000
_cell.length_c   1.000
_cell.angle_alpha   90.00
_cell.angle_beta   90.00
_cell.angle_gamma   90.00
#
_symmetry.space_group_name_H-M   'P 1'
#
loop_
_entity.id
_entity.type
_entity.pdbx_description
1 polymer ?
#
loop_
_entity_poly.entity_id
_entity_poly.type
_entity_poly.pdbx_seq_one_letter_code
_entity_poly.pdbx_strand_id
1 'polypeptide(L)'
;GVYTAPGPVDLVHEWAYLPDLARAFVGLAQNLDKLGAYEAFNFPGHPVTDLEIKAAAEKALGRPLKMTSMAWWVLRAGSPFVAMWREIVSMSY
;
A
#
# COMPACT_ATOMS: atom_id res chain seq x y z
N GLY A 1 -10.07 13.08 -12.27
CA GLY A 1 -9.85 11.64 -12.02
C GLY A 1 -10.45 11.26 -10.68
N VAL A 2 -10.47 9.98 -10.34
CA VAL A 2 -10.97 9.48 -9.05
C VAL A 2 -9.81 8.85 -8.28
N TYR A 3 -9.67 9.20 -7.00
CA TYR A 3 -8.77 8.55 -6.05
C TYR A 3 -9.62 7.72 -5.09
N THR A 4 -9.47 6.40 -5.13
CA THR A 4 -10.24 5.49 -4.27
C THR A 4 -9.39 5.07 -3.08
N ALA A 5 -9.73 5.60 -1.90
CA ALA A 5 -9.06 5.25 -0.66
C ALA A 5 -9.55 3.90 -0.12
N PRO A 6 -8.64 2.97 0.22
CA PRO A 6 -8.99 1.66 0.76
C PRO A 6 -9.29 1.70 2.27
N GLY A 7 -8.97 2.77 2.99
CA GLY A 7 -9.18 2.87 4.44
C GLY A 7 -9.47 4.30 4.90
N PRO A 8 -9.41 4.56 6.21
CA PRO A 8 -9.51 5.91 6.75
C PRO A 8 -8.39 6.79 6.19
N VAL A 9 -8.77 7.91 5.57
CA VAL A 9 -7.87 8.73 4.75
C VAL A 9 -6.89 9.59 5.56
N ASP A 10 -7.18 9.74 6.84
CA ASP A 10 -6.45 10.53 7.83
C ASP A 10 -5.41 9.72 8.61
N LEU A 11 -5.42 8.38 8.46
CA LEU A 11 -4.42 7.53 9.11
C LEU A 11 -3.10 7.55 8.35
N VAL A 12 -2.01 7.63 9.10
CA VAL A 12 -0.65 7.52 8.56
C VAL A 12 -0.42 6.07 8.16
N HIS A 13 0.08 5.90 6.95
CA HIS A 13 0.43 4.62 6.38
C HIS A 13 1.89 4.65 5.93
N GLU A 14 2.64 3.59 6.22
CA GLU A 14 4.03 3.48 5.82
C GLU A 14 4.13 2.99 4.38
N TRP A 15 4.27 3.92 3.44
CA TRP A 15 4.42 3.60 2.03
C TRP A 15 5.89 3.41 1.66
N ALA A 16 6.21 2.44 0.83
CA ALA A 16 7.56 2.27 0.30
C ALA A 16 7.59 2.54 -1.19
N TYR A 17 8.63 3.23 -1.67
CA TYR A 17 8.88 3.28 -3.10
C TYR A 17 9.36 1.91 -3.57
N LEU A 18 8.58 1.24 -4.41
CA LEU A 18 8.79 -0.16 -4.79
C LEU A 18 10.19 -0.45 -5.35
N PRO A 19 10.79 0.39 -6.21
CA PRO A 19 12.17 0.18 -6.66
C PRO A 19 13.21 0.22 -5.53
N ASP A 20 12.99 1.02 -4.50
CA ASP A 20 13.92 1.15 -3.37
C ASP A 20 13.80 -0.06 -2.46
N LEU A 21 12.57 -0.52 -2.23
CA LEU A 21 12.31 -1.77 -1.52
C LEU A 21 12.96 -2.95 -2.26
N ALA A 22 12.80 -3.04 -3.58
CA ALA A 22 13.44 -4.07 -4.39
C ALA A 22 14.97 -4.03 -4.28
N ARG A 23 15.58 -2.84 -4.32
CA ARG A 23 17.04 -2.67 -4.12
C ARG A 23 17.48 -3.15 -2.74
N ALA A 24 16.70 -2.88 -1.69
CA ALA A 24 17.01 -3.38 -0.34
C ALA A 24 16.98 -4.92 -0.28
N PHE A 25 15.97 -5.56 -0.89
CA PHE A 25 15.90 -7.03 -0.97
C PHE A 25 17.09 -7.64 -1.73
N VAL A 26 17.53 -7.01 -2.83
CA VAL A 26 18.73 -7.45 -3.56
C VAL A 26 19.97 -7.33 -2.67
N GLY A 27 20.11 -6.23 -1.91
CA GLY A 27 21.21 -6.05 -0.96
C GLY A 27 21.23 -7.12 0.14
N LEU A 28 20.06 -7.50 0.66
CA LEU A 28 19.94 -8.60 1.63
C LEU A 28 20.36 -9.93 1.00
N ALA A 29 19.86 -10.24 -0.20
CA ALA A 29 20.19 -11.47 -0.91
C ALA A 29 21.70 -11.60 -1.21
N GLN A 30 22.39 -10.48 -1.46
CA GLN A 30 23.83 -10.45 -1.71
C GLN A 30 24.70 -10.61 -0.45
N ASN A 31 24.14 -10.41 0.74
CA ASN A 31 24.87 -10.49 2.01
C ASN A 31 24.34 -11.60 2.92
N LEU A 32 23.65 -12.61 2.37
CA LEU A 32 23.07 -13.73 3.12
C LEU A 32 24.10 -14.45 4.00
N ASP A 33 25.36 -14.48 3.59
CA ASP A 33 26.49 -15.07 4.32
C ASP A 33 26.87 -14.31 5.60
N LYS A 34 26.43 -13.05 5.72
CA LYS A 34 26.68 -12.17 6.87
C LYS A 34 25.47 -12.04 7.79
N LEU A 35 24.36 -12.69 7.44
CA LEU A 35 23.12 -12.64 8.19
C LEU A 35 22.96 -13.87 9.09
N GLY A 36 22.29 -13.70 10.22
CA GLY A 36 21.85 -14.78 11.08
C GLY A 36 20.74 -15.62 10.43
N ALA A 37 20.42 -16.75 11.05
CA ALA A 37 19.33 -17.63 10.58
C ALA A 37 17.96 -16.95 10.60
N TYR A 38 17.78 -15.93 11.43
CA TYR A 38 16.58 -15.10 11.49
C TYR A 38 16.97 -13.67 11.89
N GLU A 39 16.61 -12.71 11.04
CA GLU A 39 16.79 -11.29 11.31
C GLU A 39 15.57 -10.50 10.82
N ALA A 40 15.21 -9.47 11.58
CA ALA A 40 14.11 -8.56 11.25
C ALA A 40 14.69 -7.18 10.91
N PHE A 41 14.53 -6.79 9.64
CA PHE A 41 14.96 -5.48 9.16
C PHE A 41 13.74 -4.60 8.91
N ASN A 42 13.72 -3.43 9.54
CA ASN A 42 12.72 -2.41 9.25
C ASN A 42 13.17 -1.59 8.05
N PHE A 43 12.31 -1.47 7.04
CA PHE A 43 12.55 -0.58 5.91
C PHE A 43 11.97 0.79 6.24
N PRO A 44 12.77 1.87 6.27
CA PRO A 44 12.24 3.21 6.49
C PRO A 44 11.34 3.59 5.30
N GLY A 45 10.04 3.58 5.55
CA GLY A 45 9.02 4.00 4.59
C GLY A 45 8.87 5.51 4.53
N HIS A 46 7.83 5.91 3.82
CA HIS A 46 7.29 7.25 3.75
C HIS A 46 5.99 7.25 4.56
N PRO A 47 6.01 7.78 5.79
CA PRO A 47 4.79 7.94 6.58
C PRO A 47 3.94 9.02 5.93
N VAL A 48 2.92 8.61 5.19
CA VAL A 48 2.00 9.53 4.51
C VAL A 48 0.56 9.05 4.64
N THR A 49 -0.33 10.01 4.70
CA THR A 49 -1.78 9.82 4.67
C THR A 49 -2.28 9.73 3.22
N ASP A 50 -3.45 9.13 2.99
CA ASP A 50 -4.10 9.12 1.67
C ASP A 50 -4.37 10.56 1.18
N LEU A 51 -4.62 11.50 2.10
CA LEU A 51 -4.79 12.93 1.79
C LEU A 51 -3.52 13.54 1.18
N GLU A 52 -2.35 13.21 1.72
CA GLU A 52 -1.06 13.69 1.22
C GLU A 52 -0.72 13.06 -0.14
N ILE A 53 -0.99 11.77 -0.32
CA ILE A 53 -0.82 11.09 -1.61
C ILE A 53 -1.73 11.73 -2.66
N LYS A 54 -3.01 11.96 -2.32
CA LYS A 54 -3.95 12.63 -3.22
C LYS A 54 -3.45 14.02 -3.60
N ALA A 55 -2.99 14.83 -2.65
CA ALA A 55 -2.49 16.17 -2.91
C ALA A 55 -1.25 16.14 -3.83
N ALA A 56 -0.33 15.19 -3.60
CA ALA A 56 0.82 14.99 -4.47
C ALA A 56 0.40 14.56 -5.89
N ALA A 57 -0.58 13.66 -6.02
CA ALA A 57 -1.13 13.24 -7.30
C ALA A 57 -1.83 14.39 -8.05
N GLU A 58 -2.61 15.22 -7.35
CA GLU A 58 -3.25 16.41 -7.93
C GLU A 58 -2.23 17.42 -8.44
N LYS A 59 -1.15 17.64 -7.67
CA LYS A 59 -0.03 18.50 -8.09
C LYS A 59 0.67 17.95 -9.33
N ALA A 60 0.95 16.65 -9.37
CA ALA A 60 1.59 16.01 -10.51
C ALA A 60 0.71 16.00 -11.77
N LEU A 61 -0.62 15.88 -11.61
CA LEU A 61 -1.58 15.85 -12.71
C LEU A 61 -2.07 17.24 -13.14
N GLY A 62 -1.81 18.29 -12.34
CA GLY A 62 -2.29 19.65 -12.58
C GLY A 62 -3.81 19.82 -12.53
N ARG A 63 -4.53 18.91 -11.87
CA ARG A 63 -6.01 18.94 -11.80
C ARG A 63 -6.53 18.28 -10.53
N PRO A 64 -7.72 18.67 -10.03
CA PRO A 64 -8.31 18.04 -8.86
C PRO A 64 -8.78 16.60 -9.15
N LEU A 65 -8.70 15.76 -8.12
CA LEU A 65 -9.19 14.39 -8.07
C LEU A 65 -10.34 14.29 -7.08
N LYS A 66 -11.41 13.59 -7.47
CA LYS A 66 -12.50 13.26 -6.55
C LYS A 66 -12.04 12.12 -5.66
N MET A 67 -12.15 12.29 -4.34
CA MET A 67 -11.87 11.21 -3.40
C MET A 67 -13.13 10.36 -3.18
N THR A 68 -12.97 9.05 -3.24
CA THR A 68 -14.01 8.06 -2.96
C THR A 68 -13.47 6.99 -2.05
N SER A 69 -14.34 6.30 -1.31
CA SER A 69 -13.94 5.17 -0.47
C SER A 69 -14.16 3.85 -1.20
N MET A 70 -13.31 2.87 -0.93
CA MET A 70 -13.50 1.51 -1.45
C MET A 70 -14.80 0.91 -0.90
N ALA A 71 -15.61 0.35 -1.79
CA ALA A 71 -16.89 -0.28 -1.43
C ALA A 71 -16.68 -1.69 -0.84
N TRP A 72 -16.01 -1.77 0.31
CA TRP A 72 -15.68 -3.04 0.98
C TRP A 72 -16.87 -3.97 1.20
N TRP A 73 -18.07 -3.42 1.40
CA TRP A 73 -19.29 -4.20 1.55
C TRP A 73 -19.60 -5.05 0.30
N VAL A 74 -19.32 -4.53 -0.90
CA VAL A 74 -19.52 -5.25 -2.16
C VAL A 74 -18.53 -6.41 -2.25
N LEU A 75 -17.26 -6.14 -1.96
CA LEU A 75 -16.19 -7.15 -1.96
C LEU A 75 -16.48 -8.27 -0.95
N ARG A 76 -16.95 -7.91 0.25
CA ARG A 76 -17.36 -8.86 1.30
C ARG A 76 -18.54 -9.72 0.86
N ALA A 77 -19.57 -9.12 0.26
CA ALA A 77 -20.76 -9.86 -0.20
C ALA A 77 -20.45 -10.86 -1.32
N GLY A 78 -19.53 -10.55 -2.24
CA GLY A 78 -19.13 -11.47 -3.31
C GLY A 78 -18.01 -12.45 -2.95
N SER A 79 -17.34 -12.27 -1.80
CA SER A 79 -16.26 -13.15 -1.34
C SER A 79 -16.61 -14.65 -1.26
N PRO A 80 -17.85 -15.09 -0.95
CA PRO A 80 -18.19 -16.51 -0.93
C PRO A 80 -18.18 -17.16 -2.32
N PHE A 81 -18.35 -16.36 -3.38
CA PHE A 81 -18.49 -16.84 -4.76
C PHE A 81 -17.21 -16.64 -5.59
N VAL A 82 -16.38 -15.65 -5.23
CA VAL A 82 -15.17 -15.29 -5.98
C VAL A 82 -13.96 -15.37 -5.06
N ALA A 83 -13.11 -16.37 -5.28
CA ALA A 83 -11.91 -16.60 -4.46
C ALA A 83 -10.99 -15.37 -4.39
N MET A 84 -10.81 -14.66 -5.50
CA MET A 84 -10.00 -13.44 -5.55
C MET A 84 -10.55 -12.34 -4.61
N TRP A 85 -11.87 -12.18 -4.53
CA TRP A 85 -12.47 -11.16 -3.66
C TRP A 85 -12.32 -11.52 -2.19
N ARG A 86 -12.35 -12.81 -1.86
CA ARG A 86 -12.04 -13.28 -0.51
C ARG A 86 -10.61 -12.93 -0.11
N GLU A 87 -9.62 -13.12 -0.99
CA GLU A 87 -8.23 -12.74 -0.69
C GLU A 87 -8.04 -11.21 -0.60
N ILE A 88 -8.77 -10.43 -1.41
CA ILE A 88 -8.73 -8.97 -1.29
C ILE A 88 -9.35 -8.51 0.05
N VAL A 89 -10.44 -9.15 0.47
CA VAL A 89 -11.09 -8.86 1.76
C VAL A 89 -10.22 -9.28 2.95
N SER A 90 -9.44 -10.37 2.86
CA SER A 90 -8.54 -10.76 3.95
C SER A 90 -7.41 -9.75 4.17
N MET A 91 -7.06 -8.98 3.13
CA MET A 91 -6.11 -7.87 3.18
C MET A 91 -6.77 -6.52 3.51
N SER A 92 -8.07 -6.47 3.81
CA SER A 92 -8.73 -5.21 4.14
C SER A 92 -8.18 -4.64 5.44
N TYR A 93 -7.88 -3.34 5.43
CA TYR A 93 -7.36 -2.55 6.56
C TYR A 93 -8.24 -2.64 7.82
#